data_AF-O33489-F1
#
_entry.id   AF-O33489-F1
#
_cell.length_a   1.000
_cell.length_b   1.000
_cell.length_c   1.000
_cell.angle_alpha   90.00
_cell.angle_beta   90.00
_cell.angle_gamma   90.00
#
_symmetry.space_group_name_H-M   'P 1'
#
loop_
_entity.id
_entity.type
_entity.pdbx_description
1 polymer ?
#
loop_
_entity_poly.entity_id
_entity_poly.type
_entity_poly.pdbx_seq_one_letter_code
_entity_poly.pdbx_strand_id
1 'polypeptide(L)'
;VDRLTQPLSRMTNGQYDKQGQFQPISWEKAFDIMELKFKEALKSKGPGSVGMFGSGQWTMWEGYAANKLMKAGFRSNNIDPNARHCMASAVMGFMRT
;
A
#
# COMPACT_ATOMS: atom_id res chain seq x y z
N VAL A 1 -14.89 15.92 -14.91
CA VAL A 1 -13.66 15.81 -14.08
C VAL A 1 -14.03 15.04 -12.83
N ASP A 2 -13.45 13.88 -12.64
CA ASP A 2 -13.77 12.84 -11.65
C ASP A 2 -12.61 12.64 -10.66
N ARG A 3 -11.83 13.72 -10.44
CA ARG A 3 -10.72 13.73 -9.49
C ARG A 3 -11.24 13.41 -8.09
N LEU A 4 -10.61 12.45 -7.41
CA LEU A 4 -10.89 12.15 -6.01
C LEU A 4 -10.50 13.34 -5.12
N THR A 5 -11.43 13.76 -4.25
CA THR A 5 -11.26 14.89 -3.34
C THR A 5 -11.36 14.52 -1.85
N GLN A 6 -11.75 13.28 -1.54
CA GLN A 6 -11.93 12.79 -0.18
C GLN A 6 -11.66 11.28 -0.12
N PRO A 7 -11.23 10.74 1.04
CA PRO A 7 -11.14 9.31 1.24
C PRO A 7 -12.50 8.63 1.05
N LEU A 8 -12.49 7.46 0.41
CA LEU A 8 -13.66 6.61 0.23
C LEU A 8 -13.38 5.25 0.87
N SER A 9 -14.30 4.77 1.70
CA SER A 9 -14.25 3.42 2.26
C SER A 9 -15.54 2.67 1.95
N ARG A 10 -15.47 1.34 1.87
CA ARG A 10 -16.67 0.50 1.74
C ARG A 10 -17.35 0.37 3.09
N MET A 11 -18.61 0.80 3.17
CA MET A 11 -19.35 0.91 4.42
C MET A 11 -20.74 0.30 4.29
N THR A 12 -21.19 -0.32 5.39
CA THR A 12 -22.58 -0.76 5.62
C THR A 12 -22.95 -0.38 7.06
N ASN A 13 -24.09 0.27 7.28
CA ASN A 13 -24.57 0.67 8.60
C ASN A 13 -23.52 1.43 9.46
N GLY A 14 -22.72 2.31 8.82
CA GLY A 14 -21.74 3.15 9.50
C GLY A 14 -20.39 2.48 9.83
N GLN A 15 -20.25 1.18 9.54
CA GLN A 15 -19.03 0.40 9.79
C GLN A 15 -18.36 -0.06 8.50
N TYR A 16 -17.04 -0.32 8.57
CA TYR A 16 -16.31 -0.92 7.45
C TYR A 16 -16.89 -2.30 7.12
N ASP A 17 -17.22 -2.51 5.85
CA ASP A 17 -17.75 -3.75 5.33
C ASP A 17 -17.15 -4.00 3.95
N LYS A 18 -16.57 -5.19 3.74
CA LYS A 18 -15.93 -5.55 2.48
C LYS A 18 -16.96 -5.64 1.33
N GLN A 19 -18.22 -5.89 1.65
CA GLN A 19 -19.34 -5.97 0.69
C GLN A 19 -20.12 -4.65 0.60
N GLY A 20 -19.75 -3.64 1.40
CA GLY A 20 -20.38 -2.33 1.40
C GLY A 20 -20.12 -1.50 0.15
N GLN A 21 -20.84 -0.37 0.06
CA GLN A 21 -20.67 0.64 -1.00
C GLN A 21 -19.67 1.71 -0.58
N PHE A 22 -19.02 2.36 -1.54
CA PHE A 22 -18.10 3.46 -1.24
C PHE A 22 -18.87 4.64 -0.65
N GLN A 23 -18.43 5.08 0.53
CA GLN A 23 -18.93 6.27 1.20
C GLN A 23 -17.75 7.17 1.58
N PRO A 24 -17.90 8.50 1.48
CA PRO A 24 -16.95 9.45 2.00
C PRO A 24 -16.67 9.26 3.49
N ILE A 25 -15.39 9.34 3.88
CA ILE A 25 -14.96 9.34 5.27
C ILE A 25 -13.85 10.37 5.50
N SER A 26 -13.59 10.74 6.75
CA SER A 26 -12.46 11.61 7.09
C SER A 26 -11.12 10.85 6.95
N TRP A 27 -10.02 11.61 6.90
CA TRP A 27 -8.68 11.04 6.89
C TRP A 27 -8.36 10.26 8.15
N GLU A 28 -8.81 10.74 9.31
CA GLU A 28 -8.65 10.08 10.61
C GLU A 28 -9.30 8.70 10.56
N LYS A 29 -10.57 8.61 10.13
CA LYS A 29 -11.28 7.34 10.03
C LYS A 29 -10.64 6.39 9.00
N ALA A 30 -10.10 6.93 7.91
CA ALA A 30 -9.40 6.12 6.91
C ALA A 30 -8.14 5.46 7.51
N PHE A 31 -7.34 6.23 8.24
CA PHE A 31 -6.15 5.73 8.90
C PHE A 31 -6.48 4.79 10.08
N ASP A 32 -7.54 5.05 10.86
CA ASP A 32 -7.99 4.14 11.93
C ASP A 32 -8.30 2.73 11.39
N ILE A 33 -9.00 2.64 10.26
CA ILE A 33 -9.31 1.37 9.60
C ILE A 33 -8.03 0.70 9.09
N MET A 34 -7.14 1.46 8.45
CA MET A 34 -5.86 0.93 7.95
C MET A 34 -4.99 0.41 9.09
N GLU A 35 -4.87 1.17 10.18
CA GLU A 35 -4.12 0.80 11.38
C GLU A 35 -4.63 -0.51 11.97
N LEU A 36 -5.95 -0.61 12.20
CA LEU A 36 -6.57 -1.81 12.73
C LEU A 36 -6.23 -3.03 11.87
N LYS A 37 -6.39 -2.92 10.54
CA LYS A 37 -6.14 -4.03 9.61
C LYS A 37 -4.66 -4.41 9.51
N PHE A 38 -3.76 -3.43 9.48
CA PHE A 38 -2.32 -3.70 9.44
C PHE A 38 -1.85 -4.34 10.76
N LYS A 39 -2.29 -3.83 11.92
CA LYS A 39 -1.95 -4.43 13.23
C LYS A 39 -2.50 -5.84 13.37
N GLU A 40 -3.75 -6.09 12.94
CA GLU A 40 -4.35 -7.43 12.93
C GLU A 40 -3.52 -8.41 12.07
N ALA A 41 -3.15 -8.01 10.85
CA ALA A 41 -2.35 -8.83 9.94
C ALA A 41 -0.96 -9.13 10.53
N LEU A 42 -0.26 -8.09 10.98
CA LEU A 42 1.07 -8.22 11.59
C LEU A 42 1.05 -9.11 12.84
N LYS A 43 0.05 -8.95 13.72
CA LYS A 43 -0.08 -9.78 14.93
C LYS A 43 -0.37 -11.25 14.61
N SER A 44 -1.19 -11.51 13.60
CA SER A 44 -1.66 -12.87 13.28
C SER A 44 -0.70 -13.67 12.39
N LYS A 45 -0.03 -13.01 11.43
CA LYS A 45 0.77 -13.68 10.38
C LYS A 45 2.16 -13.06 10.18
N GLY A 46 2.52 -12.04 10.95
CA GLY A 46 3.82 -11.39 10.90
C GLY A 46 4.02 -10.50 9.66
N PRO A 47 5.25 -9.99 9.43
CA PRO A 47 5.57 -9.06 8.34
C PRO A 47 5.26 -9.57 6.92
N GLY A 48 5.25 -10.90 6.74
CA GLY A 48 4.97 -11.53 5.45
C GLY A 48 3.52 -11.37 4.96
N SER A 49 2.59 -10.92 5.81
CA SER A 49 1.18 -10.75 5.44
C SER A 49 0.77 -9.33 5.07
N VAL A 50 1.68 -8.36 5.15
CA VAL A 50 1.46 -6.99 4.68
C VAL A 50 2.27 -6.75 3.43
N GLY A 51 1.85 -5.81 2.58
CA GLY A 51 2.53 -5.51 1.33
C GLY A 51 2.16 -4.15 0.77
N MET A 52 3.00 -3.67 -0.15
CA MET A 52 2.82 -2.41 -0.88
C MET A 52 3.17 -2.63 -2.35
N PHE A 53 2.31 -2.17 -3.26
CA PHE A 53 2.60 -2.16 -4.69
C PHE A 53 2.90 -0.73 -5.13
N GLY A 54 4.16 -0.46 -5.45
CA GLY A 54 4.64 0.89 -5.73
C GLY A 54 4.53 1.29 -7.20
N SER A 55 5.07 2.46 -7.54
CA SER A 55 5.09 2.96 -8.91
C SER A 55 6.42 3.61 -9.27
N GLY A 56 6.88 3.41 -10.50
CA GLY A 56 7.96 4.20 -11.11
C GLY A 56 7.58 5.65 -11.41
N GLN A 57 6.31 6.02 -11.23
CA GLN A 57 5.82 7.40 -11.35
C GLN A 57 5.89 8.17 -10.03
N TRP A 58 6.28 7.52 -8.93
CA TRP A 58 6.58 8.22 -7.69
C TRP A 58 7.78 9.15 -7.87
N THR A 59 7.79 10.22 -7.09
CA THR A 59 9.02 10.98 -6.85
C THR A 59 10.06 10.09 -6.16
N MET A 60 11.32 10.47 -6.28
CA MET A 60 12.43 9.77 -5.60
C MET A 60 12.19 9.67 -4.09
N TRP A 61 11.64 10.72 -3.48
CA TRP A 61 11.43 10.82 -2.03
C TRP A 61 10.29 9.90 -1.56
N GLU A 62 9.20 9.82 -2.32
CA GLU A 62 8.08 8.91 -2.02
C GLU A 62 8.54 7.46 -2.09
N GLY A 63 9.28 7.08 -3.13
CA GLY A 63 9.86 5.74 -3.24
C GLY A 63 10.81 5.39 -2.10
N TYR A 64 11.64 6.35 -1.67
CA TYR A 64 12.55 6.19 -0.54
C TYR A 64 11.80 6.05 0.79
N ALA A 65 10.81 6.91 1.05
CA ALA A 65 9.99 6.85 2.25
C ALA A 65 9.21 5.52 2.34
N ALA A 66 8.61 5.07 1.24
CA ALA A 66 7.94 3.78 1.13
C ALA A 66 8.87 2.60 1.45
N ASN A 67 10.11 2.62 0.92
CA ASN A 67 11.11 1.60 1.22
C ASN A 67 11.48 1.58 2.70
N LYS A 68 11.70 2.74 3.33
CA LYS A 68 11.97 2.80 4.78
C LYS A 68 10.80 2.29 5.61
N LEU A 69 9.57 2.68 5.26
CA LEU A 69 8.36 2.23 5.94
C LEU A 69 8.23 0.69 5.88
N MET A 70 8.35 0.11 4.69
CA MET A 70 8.16 -1.33 4.51
C MET A 70 9.33 -2.14 5.06
N LYS A 71 10.56 -1.82 4.65
CA LYS A 71 11.75 -2.65 4.94
C LYS A 71 12.28 -2.45 6.35
N ALA A 72 12.31 -1.22 6.85
CA ALA A 72 12.84 -0.91 8.18
C ALA A 72 11.73 -0.85 9.25
N GLY A 73 10.59 -0.25 8.92
CA GLY A 73 9.45 -0.13 9.84
C GLY A 73 8.72 -1.45 10.04
N PHE A 74 8.01 -1.91 9.01
CA PHE A 74 7.23 -3.15 9.07
C PHE A 74 8.07 -4.42 8.93
N ARG A 75 9.37 -4.29 8.62
CA ARG A 75 10.30 -5.42 8.42
C ARG A 75 9.80 -6.41 7.36
N SER A 76 9.18 -5.88 6.31
CA SER A 76 8.64 -6.64 5.20
C SER A 76 9.32 -6.24 3.89
N ASN A 77 9.72 -7.25 3.11
CA ASN A 77 10.23 -7.07 1.74
C ASN A 77 9.13 -7.17 0.68
N ASN A 78 7.86 -7.24 1.09
CA ASN A 78 6.70 -7.26 0.19
C ASN A 78 6.42 -5.84 -0.36
N ILE A 79 7.41 -5.25 -1.02
CA ILE A 79 7.33 -3.98 -1.74
C ILE A 79 7.94 -4.17 -3.12
N ASP A 80 7.15 -3.99 -4.16
CA ASP A 80 7.60 -4.09 -5.56
C ASP A 80 6.77 -3.13 -6.43
N PRO A 81 7.37 -2.44 -7.41
CA PRO A 81 6.66 -1.43 -8.20
C PRO A 81 6.10 -1.99 -9.51
N ASN A 82 5.21 -1.23 -10.16
CA ASN A 82 4.80 -1.48 -11.55
C ASN A 82 5.98 -1.61 -12.54
N ALA A 83 7.14 -1.01 -12.25
CA ALA A 83 8.35 -1.15 -13.05
C ALA A 83 8.86 -2.60 -13.13
N ARG A 84 8.44 -3.50 -12.23
CA ARG A 84 8.64 -4.95 -12.36
C ARG A 84 8.11 -5.48 -13.70
N HIS A 85 6.97 -4.99 -14.13
CA HIS A 85 6.33 -5.40 -15.39
C HIS A 85 6.93 -4.70 -16.62
N CYS A 86 7.87 -3.78 -16.44
CA CYS A 86 8.45 -3.00 -17.53
C CYS A 86 9.96 -3.26 -17.67
N MET A 87 10.74 -2.92 -16.64
CA MET A 87 12.20 -2.83 -16.73
C MET A 87 12.94 -4.00 -16.05
N ALA A 88 12.26 -4.93 -15.40
CA ALA A 88 12.92 -6.00 -14.65
C ALA A 88 13.84 -6.87 -15.51
N SER A 89 13.42 -7.24 -16.73
CA SER A 89 14.24 -8.04 -17.64
C SER A 89 15.51 -7.29 -18.06
N ALA A 90 15.40 -5.99 -18.36
CA ALA A 90 16.56 -5.17 -18.72
C ALA A 90 17.54 -5.03 -17.55
N VAL A 91 17.05 -4.75 -16.34
CA VAL A 91 17.90 -4.67 -15.12
C VAL A 91 18.63 -5.99 -14.89
N MET A 92 17.94 -7.13 -15.00
CA MET A 92 18.59 -8.44 -14.86
C MET A 92 19.64 -8.71 -15.93
N GLY A 93 19.44 -8.21 -17.15
CA GLY A 93 20.45 -8.24 -18.21
C GLY A 93 21.72 -7.48 -17.81
N PHE A 94 21.57 -6.23 -17.37
CA PHE A 94 22.70 -5.40 -16.91
C PHE A 94 23.41 -5.97 -15.68
N MET A 95 22.70 -6.62 -14.75
CA MET A 95 23.31 -7.19 -13.54
C MET A 95 24.13 -8.46 -13.79
N ARG A 96 23.95 -9.12 -14.95
CA ARG A 96 24.62 -10.38 -15.30
C ARG A 96 25.87 -10.19 -16.17
N THR A 97 26.12 -8.96 -16.63
CA THR A 97 27.29 -8.55 -17.41
C THR A 97 28.25 -7.76 -16.54
#